data_AF-V9VAW1-F1
#
_entry.id   AF-V9VAW1-F1
#
_cell.length_a   1.000
_cell.length_b   1.000
_cell.length_c   1.000
_cell.angle_alpha   90.00
_cell.angle_beta   90.00
_cell.angle_gamma   90.00
#
_symmetry.space_group_name_H-M   'P 1'
#
loop_
_entity.id
_entity.type
_entity.pdbx_description
1 polymer ?
#
loop_
_entity_poly.entity_id
_entity_poly.type
_entity_poly.pdbx_seq_one_letter_code
_entity_poly.pdbx_strand_id
1 'polypeptide(L)'
;MGLIDVAAIEVEPECVEVFARFDFAKQRAPELCSDFTEAYKQAGLTKAQVKSIGKYTWHHLDDFDPVTGKGTMQLVMQSAHKASLPHTGSVAQFEKYFGLPSGSYGIPEAIAISQDKG
;
A
#
# COMPACT_ATOMS: atom_id res chain seq x y z
N MET A 1 24.75 -12.66 -4.50
CA MET A 1 23.78 -13.49 -3.78
C MET A 1 23.23 -12.65 -2.64
N GLY A 2 22.07 -12.01 -2.80
CA GLY A 2 21.41 -11.25 -1.74
C GLY A 2 20.05 -11.88 -1.51
N LEU A 3 19.99 -12.84 -0.59
CA LEU A 3 18.73 -13.39 -0.10
C LEU A 3 18.05 -12.28 0.69
N ILE A 4 16.92 -11.79 0.19
CA ILE A 4 15.99 -11.03 1.00
C ILE A 4 15.30 -12.08 1.88
N ASP A 5 15.60 -12.06 3.17
CA ASP A 5 14.90 -12.85 4.17
C ASP A 5 13.42 -12.43 4.16
N VAL A 6 12.61 -13.19 3.43
CA VAL A 6 11.16 -13.21 3.63
C VAL A 6 10.96 -13.97 4.94
N ALA A 7 10.71 -13.23 6.03
CA ALA A 7 10.34 -13.82 7.30
C ALA A 7 9.12 -14.74 7.06
N ALA A 8 9.32 -16.04 7.29
CA ALA A 8 8.24 -17.00 7.35
C ALA A 8 7.24 -16.55 8.41
N ILE A 9 5.96 -16.44 8.05
CA ILE A 9 4.91 -16.13 9.02
C ILE A 9 4.05 -17.38 9.20
N GLU A 10 4.32 -18.05 10.32
CA GLU A 10 3.41 -19.00 10.95
C GLU A 10 2.15 -18.24 11.38
N VAL A 11 0.98 -18.80 11.07
CA VAL A 11 -0.33 -18.16 11.29
C VAL A 11 -0.73 -18.34 12.76
N GLU A 12 -0.20 -17.51 13.65
CA GLU A 12 -0.68 -17.34 15.02
C GLU A 12 -1.69 -16.16 15.10
N PRO A 13 -2.75 -16.24 15.93
CA PRO A 13 -3.92 -15.35 15.84
C PRO A 13 -3.76 -13.97 16.50
N GLU A 14 -2.57 -13.57 16.93
CA GLU A 14 -2.32 -12.29 17.58
C GLU A 14 -1.51 -11.36 16.67
N CYS A 15 -2.18 -10.32 16.14
CA CYS A 15 -1.59 -9.12 15.54
C CYS A 15 -0.37 -9.34 14.63
N VAL A 16 -0.58 -9.96 13.47
CA VAL A 16 0.44 -9.97 12.41
C VAL A 16 0.47 -8.59 11.74
N GLU A 17 1.51 -7.80 12.01
CA GLU A 17 1.81 -6.58 11.25
C GLU A 17 2.65 -6.94 10.02
N VAL A 18 1.99 -7.17 8.88
CA VAL A 18 2.71 -7.39 7.61
C VAL A 18 2.92 -6.04 6.93
N PHE A 19 4.17 -5.70 6.64
CA PHE A 19 4.53 -4.48 5.91
C PHE A 19 5.05 -4.84 4.50
N ALA A 20 4.58 -4.10 3.50
CA ALA A 20 5.07 -4.16 2.14
C ALA A 20 5.38 -2.76 1.64
N ARG A 21 6.53 -2.57 0.98
CA ARG A 21 6.86 -1.28 0.37
C ARG A 21 6.26 -1.20 -1.02
N PHE A 22 5.72 -0.06 -1.39
CA PHE A 22 5.32 0.20 -2.76
C PHE A 22 5.99 1.46 -3.28
N ASP A 23 5.96 1.57 -4.60
CA ASP A 23 6.66 2.58 -5.40
C ASP A 23 5.58 3.20 -6.29
N PHE A 24 5.31 4.48 -6.07
CA PHE A 24 4.26 5.22 -6.74
C PHE A 24 4.53 5.24 -8.26
N ALA A 25 5.77 5.22 -8.72
CA ALA A 25 6.15 5.24 -10.13
C ALA A 25 5.80 3.94 -10.86
N LYS A 26 5.50 2.88 -10.11
CA LYS A 26 5.02 1.61 -10.68
C LYS A 26 3.52 1.58 -10.90
N GLN A 27 2.78 2.64 -10.55
CA GLN A 27 1.36 2.73 -10.84
C GLN A 27 1.12 2.66 -12.36
N ARG A 28 0.16 1.84 -12.78
CA ARG A 28 -0.22 1.70 -14.20
C ARG A 28 -1.71 1.95 -14.35
N ALA A 29 -2.11 2.76 -15.31
CA ALA A 29 -3.51 2.84 -15.71
C ALA A 29 -3.92 1.54 -16.41
N PRO A 30 -5.14 1.02 -16.18
CA PRO A 30 -6.17 1.49 -15.24
C PRO A 30 -6.09 0.85 -13.84
N GLU A 31 -4.99 0.20 -13.48
CA GLU A 31 -4.86 -0.61 -12.27
C GLU A 31 -4.39 0.20 -11.06
N LEU A 32 -5.33 0.92 -10.43
CA LEU A 32 -5.17 1.35 -9.03
C LEU A 32 -4.76 0.16 -8.12
N CYS A 33 -5.11 -1.07 -8.52
CA CYS A 33 -4.73 -2.32 -7.88
C CYS A 33 -3.22 -2.64 -7.85
N SER A 34 -2.36 -1.84 -8.50
CA SER A 34 -0.93 -2.17 -8.62
C SER A 34 -0.21 -2.19 -7.26
N ASP A 35 -0.52 -1.27 -6.36
CA ASP A 35 0.07 -1.21 -5.02
C ASP A 35 -0.36 -2.38 -4.13
N PHE A 36 -1.66 -2.73 -4.12
CA PHE A 36 -2.17 -3.90 -3.43
C PHE A 36 -1.57 -5.19 -3.98
N THR A 37 -1.43 -5.29 -5.31
CA THR A 37 -0.85 -6.48 -5.96
C THR A 37 0.60 -6.67 -5.56
N GLU A 38 1.38 -5.60 -5.54
CA GLU A 38 2.77 -5.64 -5.07
C GLU A 38 2.85 -5.94 -3.57
N ALA A 39 1.92 -5.41 -2.76
CA ALA A 39 1.85 -5.70 -1.34
C ALA A 39 1.58 -7.18 -1.05
N TYR A 40 0.61 -7.78 -1.76
CA TYR A 40 0.35 -9.22 -1.72
C TYR A 40 1.58 -10.04 -2.09
N LYS A 41 2.26 -9.65 -3.17
CA LYS A 41 3.45 -10.34 -3.66
C LYS A 41 4.61 -10.27 -2.66
N GLN A 42 4.90 -9.10 -2.09
CA GLN A 42 5.97 -8.93 -1.10
C GLN A 42 5.68 -9.66 0.20
N ALA A 43 4.41 -9.71 0.61
CA ALA A 43 3.97 -10.47 1.77
C ALA A 43 3.94 -11.99 1.57
N GLY A 44 4.12 -12.47 0.34
CA GLY A 44 3.92 -13.90 0.03
C GLY A 44 2.47 -14.36 0.23
N LEU A 45 1.51 -13.42 0.16
CA LEU A 45 0.09 -13.68 0.38
C LEU A 45 -0.68 -13.63 -0.93
N THR A 46 -1.71 -14.45 -1.04
CA THR A 46 -2.71 -14.36 -2.10
C THR A 46 -3.94 -13.60 -1.62
N LYS A 47 -4.62 -12.94 -2.55
CA LYS A 47 -5.92 -12.31 -2.28
C LYS A 47 -6.94 -13.31 -1.71
N ALA A 48 -6.88 -14.58 -2.12
CA ALA A 48 -7.75 -15.64 -1.62
C ALA A 48 -7.49 -15.96 -0.14
N GLN A 49 -6.23 -16.03 0.29
CA GLN A 49 -5.85 -16.26 1.70
C GLN A 49 -6.32 -15.13 2.61
N VAL A 50 -6.08 -13.87 2.22
CA VAL A 50 -6.53 -12.74 3.05
C VAL A 50 -8.06 -12.64 3.07
N LYS A 51 -8.71 -12.90 1.93
CA LYS A 51 -10.18 -12.90 1.83
C LYS A 51 -10.84 -14.03 2.62
N SER A 52 -10.25 -15.22 2.70
CA SER A 52 -10.82 -16.33 3.47
C SER A 52 -10.84 -16.05 4.97
N ILE A 53 -9.87 -15.28 5.47
CA ILE A 53 -9.87 -14.80 6.87
C ILE A 53 -10.91 -13.69 7.05
N GLY A 54 -11.05 -12.79 6.07
CA GLY A 54 -12.13 -11.78 6.02
C GLY A 54 -12.03 -10.65 7.05
N LYS A 55 -10.99 -10.64 7.90
CA LYS A 55 -10.80 -9.66 8.99
C LYS A 55 -9.73 -8.61 8.74
N TYR A 56 -8.95 -8.76 7.67
CA TYR A 56 -7.82 -7.89 7.37
C TYR A 56 -8.08 -6.98 6.17
N THR A 57 -7.36 -5.85 6.12
CA THR A 57 -7.31 -4.92 4.99
C THR A 57 -5.91 -4.32 4.90
N TRP A 58 -5.48 -3.99 3.69
CA TRP A 58 -4.26 -3.21 3.49
C TRP A 58 -4.54 -1.74 3.81
N HIS A 59 -3.57 -1.08 4.43
CA HIS A 59 -3.59 0.31 4.86
C HIS A 59 -2.32 1.01 4.40
N HIS A 60 -2.45 2.12 3.68
CA HIS A 60 -1.33 2.99 3.35
C HIS A 60 -0.89 3.76 4.60
N LEU A 61 0.36 3.59 5.03
CA LEU A 61 0.94 4.39 6.11
C LEU A 61 1.18 5.83 5.66
N ASP A 62 1.23 6.74 6.63
CA ASP A 62 1.51 8.17 6.45
C ASP A 62 3.02 8.44 6.22
N ASP A 63 3.66 7.71 5.28
CA ASP A 63 5.11 7.67 5.09
C ASP A 63 5.58 7.91 3.63
N PHE A 64 4.83 8.69 2.84
CA PHE A 64 5.25 9.04 1.49
C PHE A 64 6.59 9.77 1.49
N ASP A 65 7.58 9.21 0.78
CA ASP A 65 8.88 9.82 0.54
C ASP A 65 8.92 10.44 -0.87
N PRO A 66 8.86 11.78 -1.01
CA PRO A 66 8.88 12.45 -2.30
C PRO A 66 10.24 12.38 -3.01
N VAL A 67 11.31 11.98 -2.31
CA VAL A 67 12.64 11.82 -2.92
C VAL A 67 12.73 10.48 -3.66
N THR A 68 12.11 9.43 -3.10
CA THR A 68 12.19 8.08 -3.66
C THR A 68 10.91 7.59 -4.31
N GLY A 69 9.79 8.30 -4.15
CA GLY A 69 8.49 7.89 -4.67
C GLY A 69 7.89 6.70 -3.91
N LYS A 70 8.28 6.46 -2.66
CA LYS A 70 7.93 5.23 -1.94
C LYS A 70 7.01 5.49 -0.77
N GLY A 71 6.23 4.47 -0.43
CA GLY A 71 5.46 4.40 0.80
C GLY A 71 5.33 2.95 1.28
N THR A 72 4.67 2.77 2.42
CA THR A 72 4.44 1.46 3.02
C THR A 72 2.95 1.12 3.06
N MET A 73 2.65 -0.12 2.72
CA MET A 73 1.38 -0.80 2.93
C MET A 73 1.49 -1.71 4.14
N GLN A 74 0.57 -1.55 5.09
CA GLN A 74 0.46 -2.41 6.26
C GLN A 74 -0.82 -3.24 6.18
N LEU A 75 -0.74 -4.55 6.38
CA LEU A 75 -1.92 -5.39 6.55
C LEU A 75 -2.38 -5.25 8.01
N VAL A 76 -3.59 -4.72 8.20
CA VAL A 76 -4.16 -4.44 9.54
C VAL A 76 -5.54 -5.06 9.69
N MET A 77 -5.98 -5.28 10.92
CA MET A 77 -7.36 -5.67 11.19
C MET A 77 -8.32 -4.56 10.73
N GLN A 78 -9.45 -4.94 10.13
CA GLN A 78 -10.47 -3.99 9.68
C GLN A 78 -11.01 -3.12 10.82
N SER A 79 -11.09 -3.65 12.04
CA SER A 79 -11.48 -2.87 13.23
C SER A 79 -10.48 -1.77 13.55
N ALA A 80 -9.17 -2.08 13.53
CA ALA A 80 -8.10 -1.11 13.75
C ALA A 80 -8.09 -0.05 12.63
N HIS A 81 -8.21 -0.46 11.37
CA HIS A 81 -8.30 0.45 10.23
C HIS A 81 -9.50 1.41 10.30
N LYS A 82 -10.65 0.93 10.77
CA LYS A 82 -11.84 1.77 10.95
C LYS A 82 -11.70 2.74 12.12
N ALA A 83 -11.00 2.32 13.18
CA ALA A 83 -10.75 3.16 14.35
C ALA A 83 -9.79 4.32 14.07
N SER A 84 -8.94 4.22 13.03
CA SER A 84 -8.01 5.29 12.62
C SER A 84 -8.58 6.27 11.60
N LEU A 85 -9.89 6.20 11.28
CA LEU A 85 -10.53 7.14 10.35
C LEU A 85 -10.78 8.52 11.01
N PRO A 86 -10.64 9.63 10.25
CA PRO A 86 -10.17 9.71 8.86
C PRO A 86 -8.65 9.56 8.77
N HIS A 87 -8.17 8.62 7.95
CA HIS A 87 -6.73 8.45 7.73
C HIS A 87 -6.24 9.32 6.56
N THR A 88 -5.01 9.83 6.66
CA THR A 88 -4.31 10.55 5.59
C THR A 88 -3.05 9.79 5.17
N GLY A 89 -3.24 8.60 4.58
CA GLY A 89 -2.15 7.73 4.14
C GLY A 89 -1.22 8.37 3.11
N SER A 90 -0.17 7.67 2.74
CA SER A 90 0.82 8.09 1.74
C SER A 90 0.20 8.55 0.42
N VAL A 91 -0.97 8.02 0.03
CA VAL A 91 -1.77 8.52 -1.10
C VAL A 91 -2.19 9.99 -0.93
N ALA A 92 -2.73 10.36 0.23
CA ALA A 92 -3.13 11.74 0.51
C ALA A 92 -1.91 12.68 0.59
N GLN A 93 -0.78 12.17 1.09
CA GLN A 93 0.48 12.91 1.12
C GLN A 93 1.04 13.14 -0.28
N PHE A 94 1.00 12.14 -1.16
CA PHE A 94 1.33 12.25 -2.58
C PHE A 94 0.46 13.30 -3.28
N GLU A 95 -0.87 13.22 -3.11
CA GLU A 95 -1.81 14.18 -3.71
C GLU A 95 -1.50 15.60 -3.25
N LYS A 96 -1.27 15.80 -1.95
CA LYS A 96 -0.90 17.09 -1.38
C LYS A 96 0.44 17.60 -1.92
N TYR A 97 1.45 16.74 -2.04
CA TYR A 97 2.78 17.12 -2.49
C TYR A 97 2.77 17.61 -3.95
N PHE A 98 2.01 16.95 -4.82
CA PHE A 98 1.89 17.30 -6.22
C PHE A 98 0.74 18.27 -6.55
N GLY A 99 0.01 18.75 -5.54
CA GLY A 99 -1.08 19.72 -5.71
C GLY A 99 -2.33 19.15 -6.40
N LEU A 100 -2.55 17.84 -6.24
CA LEU A 100 -3.68 17.14 -6.83
C LEU A 100 -4.94 17.20 -5.95
N PRO A 101 -6.15 17.12 -6.53
CA PRO A 101 -7.38 16.97 -5.76
C PRO A 101 -7.38 15.70 -4.91
N SER A 102 -8.02 15.73 -3.75
CA SER A 102 -8.12 14.53 -2.91
C SER A 102 -8.92 13.42 -3.60
N GLY A 103 -8.41 12.18 -3.55
CA GLY A 103 -9.01 11.01 -4.21
C GLY A 103 -8.73 10.93 -5.71
N SER A 104 -7.77 11.70 -6.22
CA SER A 104 -7.37 11.71 -7.63
C SER A 104 -6.29 10.68 -7.96
N TYR A 105 -5.69 9.99 -6.98
CA TYR A 105 -4.58 9.06 -7.21
C TYR A 105 -4.79 8.04 -8.36
N GLY A 106 -6.04 7.67 -8.69
CA GLY A 106 -6.36 6.78 -9.80
C GLY A 106 -6.59 7.40 -11.17
N ILE A 107 -6.55 8.73 -11.30
CA ILE A 107 -6.85 9.40 -12.56
C ILE A 107 -5.60 9.44 -13.46
N PRO A 108 -5.76 9.54 -14.80
CA PRO A 108 -4.62 9.55 -15.72
C PRO A 108 -3.54 10.59 -15.42
N GLU A 109 -3.93 11.77 -14.94
CA GLU A 109 -3.00 12.84 -14.54
C GLU A 109 -2.14 12.44 -13.34
N ALA A 110 -2.76 11.91 -12.27
CA ALA A 110 -2.04 11.44 -11.10
C ALA A 110 -1.10 10.28 -11.45
N ILE A 111 -1.54 9.35 -12.30
CA ILE A 111 -0.70 8.23 -12.77
C ILE A 111 0.51 8.72 -13.56
N ALA A 112 0.33 9.73 -14.43
CA ALA A 112 1.43 10.30 -15.21
C ALA A 112 2.47 10.97 -14.29
N ILE A 113 2.02 11.69 -13.26
CA ILE A 113 2.90 12.30 -12.25
C ILE A 113 3.63 11.22 -11.45
N SER A 114 2.91 10.18 -11.02
CA SER A 114 3.45 9.02 -10.33
C SER A 114 4.61 8.42 -11.12
N GLN A 115 4.39 8.12 -12.41
CA GLN A 115 5.38 7.52 -13.30
C GLN A 115 6.59 8.41 -13.59
N ASP A 116 6.41 9.74 -13.63
CA ASP A 116 7.47 10.71 -13.92
C ASP A 116 8.29 11.08 -12.69
N LYS A 117 7.64 11.19 -11.51
CA LYS A 117 8.19 11.90 -10.35
C LYS A 117 8.26 11.11 -9.07
N GLY A 118 7.72 9.91 -9.01
CA GLY A 118 7.85 9.08 -7.83
C GLY A 118 6.64 8.27 -7.55
#